data_AF-A0A1M5Q9J2-F1
#
_entry.id   AF-A0A1M5Q9J2-F1
#
_cell.length_a   1.000
_cell.length_b   1.000
_cell.length_c   1.000
_cell.angle_alpha   90.00
_cell.angle_beta   90.00
_cell.angle_gamma   90.00
#
_symmetry.space_group_name_H-M   'P 1'
#
loop_
_entity.id
_entity.type
_entity.pdbx_description
1 polymer ?
#
loop_
_entity_poly.entity_id
_entity_poly.type
_entity_poly.pdbx_seq_one_letter_code
_entity_poly.pdbx_strand_id
1 'polypeptide(L)'
;MSRTRWAGRRRGVFAVVGAAALGVALLTPPASAGPEDNADIPGVDQVSSSRNMRQLANIPKQAPFDNTNAYGTDIAFADNHAFVGNYDGFVVYDVSRPRRPKIVSQVHCPGGQNDISVHGNLLFLSTDYPRSNNTCASEARTAADADAWEGIKVFDISDKSNPRYVAAVDTKCGSHTHTLVPDRTGESVYLYVSSYSPRPNFPKCQPPHDQISIVKVPLRQPERAAVVAEPVLFPDGGNPGQPGQFPARYVTETTGCHDITVYPEKDLAAGACMGDGVLMDISDRERPRVFERVRDDRNFAFWHSATFNNAGTKVVFTDELGGGGAPTCDAKTGPERGADGIYDIVGQGDQRKLVFRSYFKIPRPQAETENCVAHNGSLIPVRGRDIMVQAWYQGGVSVWDFTDSARPKEIGYWERGPLTTDKKITGGSWSAYYYNGHIYSSDIQKGLDVLDLTDPRTLGAKLVRVDELNVQTQGSYRG
;
A
#
# COMPACT_ATOMS: atom_id res chain seq x y z
N MET A 1 49.77 4.74 74.92
CA MET A 1 50.31 3.72 75.85
C MET A 1 51.03 2.66 75.03
N SER A 2 52.30 2.47 75.35
CA SER A 2 53.26 1.55 74.72
C SER A 2 52.94 0.09 75.04
N ARG A 3 53.12 -0.84 74.08
CA ARG A 3 54.06 -1.99 74.17
C ARG A 3 53.85 -2.97 72.99
N THR A 4 54.77 -3.03 72.01
CA THR A 4 55.93 -3.95 71.86
C THR A 4 55.64 -5.45 71.69
N ARG A 5 55.90 -5.93 70.46
CA ARG A 5 56.65 -7.14 70.01
C ARG A 5 56.80 -8.33 70.99
N TRP A 6 56.58 -9.56 70.49
CA TRP A 6 57.67 -10.53 70.32
C TRP A 6 57.32 -11.75 69.44
N ALA A 7 58.38 -12.34 68.89
CA ALA A 7 58.42 -13.42 67.92
C ALA A 7 58.41 -14.83 68.57
N GLY A 8 58.08 -15.85 67.77
CA GLY A 8 58.26 -17.26 68.12
C GLY A 8 58.34 -18.14 66.87
N ARG A 9 59.30 -19.06 66.85
CA ARG A 9 59.93 -19.72 65.69
C ARG A 9 59.67 -21.24 65.71
N ARG A 10 59.69 -21.89 64.52
CA ARG A 10 60.07 -23.31 64.23
C ARG A 10 59.07 -24.42 64.66
N ARG A 11 58.97 -25.63 64.07
CA ARG A 11 59.34 -26.33 62.81
C ARG A 11 58.77 -27.78 62.97
N GLY A 12 58.43 -28.48 61.88
CA GLY A 12 58.25 -29.96 61.83
C GLY A 12 56.84 -30.38 61.38
N VAL A 13 56.59 -30.61 60.08
CA VAL A 13 56.76 -31.85 59.28
C VAL A 13 55.94 -33.04 59.79
N PHE A 14 54.89 -33.43 59.06
CA PHE A 14 54.70 -34.78 58.51
C PHE A 14 53.66 -34.73 57.36
N ALA A 15 54.05 -35.33 56.24
CA ALA A 15 53.26 -35.45 55.02
C ALA A 15 52.34 -36.69 55.09
N VAL A 16 51.12 -36.57 54.57
CA VAL A 16 50.40 -37.70 53.97
C VAL A 16 49.80 -37.22 52.66
N VAL A 17 50.17 -37.95 51.61
CA VAL A 17 49.77 -37.78 50.21
C VAL A 17 48.31 -38.21 50.07
N GLY A 18 47.46 -37.29 49.59
CA GLY A 18 46.11 -37.57 49.13
C GLY A 18 45.91 -36.88 47.78
N ALA A 19 45.90 -37.67 46.71
CA ALA A 19 45.70 -37.18 45.36
C ALA A 19 44.29 -36.60 45.18
N ALA A 20 44.19 -35.30 44.91
CA ALA A 20 43.00 -34.67 44.36
C ALA A 20 43.43 -33.77 43.20
N ALA A 21 43.02 -34.16 41.99
CA ALA A 21 43.32 -33.47 40.76
C ALA A 21 42.70 -32.06 40.77
N LEU A 22 43.53 -31.05 40.50
CA LEU A 22 43.14 -29.67 40.26
C LEU A 22 42.36 -29.56 38.95
N GLY A 23 41.04 -29.40 39.03
CA GLY A 23 40.24 -28.89 37.92
C GLY A 23 40.48 -27.40 37.77
N VAL A 24 41.31 -27.02 36.79
CA VAL A 24 41.41 -25.64 36.31
C VAL A 24 40.10 -25.31 35.59
N ALA A 25 39.22 -24.57 36.26
CA ALA A 25 38.07 -23.96 35.60
C ALA A 25 38.59 -22.84 34.69
N LEU A 26 38.70 -23.15 33.39
CA LEU A 26 38.82 -22.16 32.34
C LEU A 26 37.56 -21.28 32.39
N LEU A 27 37.72 -20.04 32.84
CA LEU A 27 36.73 -18.99 32.65
C LEU A 27 36.59 -18.76 31.15
N THR A 28 35.56 -19.36 30.55
CA THR A 28 35.08 -18.95 29.23
C THR A 28 34.53 -17.54 29.37
N PRO A 29 34.93 -16.57 28.51
CA PRO A 29 34.20 -15.32 28.42
C PRO A 29 32.74 -15.66 28.08
N PRO A 30 31.75 -14.87 28.55
CA PRO A 30 30.37 -15.08 28.13
C PRO A 30 30.35 -15.04 26.61
N ALA A 31 29.78 -16.09 26.01
CA ALA A 31 29.48 -16.10 24.60
C ALA A 31 28.70 -14.83 24.29
N SER A 32 29.18 -14.04 23.33
CA SER A 32 28.44 -12.96 22.71
C SER A 32 27.10 -13.51 22.26
N ALA A 33 26.03 -13.12 22.96
CA ALA A 33 24.67 -13.32 22.50
C ALA A 33 24.54 -12.62 21.12
N GLY A 34 23.86 -13.29 20.19
CA GLY A 34 23.61 -12.79 18.84
C GLY A 34 22.73 -11.53 18.80
N PRO A 35 22.40 -11.03 17.60
CA PRO A 35 21.72 -9.76 17.41
C PRO A 35 20.36 -9.72 18.13
N GLU A 36 20.03 -8.56 18.67
CA GLU A 36 18.82 -8.20 19.41
C GLU A 36 17.54 -8.14 18.52
N ASP A 37 17.32 -9.10 17.63
CA ASP A 37 16.27 -8.99 16.58
C ASP A 37 14.82 -9.12 17.11
N ASN A 38 14.59 -9.52 18.38
CA ASN A 38 13.25 -9.77 18.92
C ASN A 38 12.80 -8.81 20.04
N ALA A 39 13.65 -7.92 20.54
CA ALA A 39 13.31 -7.07 21.69
C ALA A 39 12.37 -5.90 21.32
N ASP A 40 12.38 -5.49 20.05
CA ASP A 40 11.62 -4.34 19.53
C ASP A 40 10.34 -4.70 18.77
N ILE A 41 10.09 -6.00 18.54
CA ILE A 41 8.87 -6.47 17.84
C ILE A 41 7.70 -6.50 18.85
N PRO A 42 6.58 -5.81 18.60
CA PRO A 42 5.41 -5.88 19.48
C PRO A 42 4.87 -7.31 19.59
N GLY A 43 4.27 -7.67 20.73
CA GLY A 43 3.57 -8.95 20.87
C GLY A 43 2.37 -9.07 19.93
N VAL A 44 1.80 -10.27 19.84
CA VAL A 44 0.62 -10.54 19.00
C VAL A 44 -0.49 -9.53 19.29
N ASP A 45 -0.97 -8.87 18.23
CA ASP A 45 -1.97 -7.80 18.27
C ASP A 45 -1.63 -6.57 19.14
N GLN A 46 -0.43 -6.51 19.71
CA GLN A 46 0.00 -5.39 20.55
C GLN A 46 0.17 -4.13 19.70
N VAL A 47 -0.53 -3.06 20.07
CA VAL A 47 -0.36 -1.76 19.42
C VAL A 47 0.93 -1.10 19.89
N SER A 48 1.73 -0.64 18.94
CA SER A 48 2.92 0.18 19.14
C SER A 48 2.79 1.46 18.31
N SER A 49 3.12 2.63 18.88
CA SER A 49 3.00 3.89 18.16
C SER A 49 3.91 4.97 18.70
N SER A 50 4.24 5.94 17.85
CA SER A 50 4.91 7.17 18.27
C SER A 50 3.98 8.04 19.13
N ARG A 51 4.55 8.91 19.97
CA ARG A 51 3.79 9.74 20.94
C ARG A 51 2.77 10.69 20.31
N ASN A 52 2.96 11.04 19.04
CA ASN A 52 2.10 11.91 18.24
C ASN A 52 1.01 11.15 17.46
N MET A 53 0.98 9.82 17.54
CA MET A 53 0.02 8.95 16.85
C MET A 53 -0.81 8.16 17.85
N ARG A 54 -2.13 8.12 17.64
CA ARG A 54 -3.07 7.40 18.52
C ARG A 54 -4.22 6.79 17.73
N GLN A 55 -4.54 5.54 17.98
CA GLN A 55 -5.78 4.91 17.50
C GLN A 55 -6.99 5.47 18.25
N LEU A 56 -7.96 5.98 17.49
CA LEU A 56 -9.24 6.49 18.00
C LEU A 56 -10.33 5.43 18.01
N ALA A 57 -10.35 4.58 16.97
CA ALA A 57 -11.32 3.51 16.79
C ALA A 57 -10.72 2.40 15.92
N ASN A 58 -11.20 1.19 16.14
CA ASN A 58 -11.08 0.06 15.21
C ASN A 58 -12.48 -0.51 15.02
N ILE A 59 -12.85 -0.78 13.77
CA ILE A 59 -14.13 -1.36 13.40
C ILE A 59 -13.82 -2.68 12.70
N PRO A 60 -13.88 -3.82 13.43
CA PRO A 60 -13.61 -5.13 12.86
C PRO A 60 -14.56 -5.45 11.71
N LYS A 61 -14.06 -6.23 10.74
CA LYS A 61 -14.89 -6.81 9.67
C LYS A 61 -16.10 -7.54 10.29
N GLN A 62 -17.26 -7.39 9.67
CA GLN A 62 -18.49 -8.06 10.08
C GLN A 62 -18.89 -9.07 9.02
N ALA A 63 -19.63 -10.11 9.39
CA ALA A 63 -20.19 -11.06 8.43
C ALA A 63 -20.92 -10.33 7.27
N PRO A 64 -20.78 -10.80 6.01
CA PRO A 64 -20.02 -11.99 5.58
C PRO A 64 -18.49 -11.78 5.39
N PHE A 65 -17.95 -10.60 5.69
CA PHE A 65 -16.56 -10.19 5.43
C PHE A 65 -15.57 -10.59 6.55
N ASP A 66 -16.04 -11.23 7.62
CA ASP A 66 -15.27 -11.57 8.82
C ASP A 66 -14.42 -12.83 8.67
N ASN A 67 -14.27 -13.35 7.44
CA ASN A 67 -13.43 -14.49 7.12
C ASN A 67 -12.01 -14.05 6.68
N THR A 68 -11.07 -14.99 6.69
CA THR A 68 -9.66 -14.69 6.38
C THR A 68 -9.38 -14.48 4.89
N ASN A 69 -10.28 -14.86 3.99
CA ASN A 69 -10.11 -14.67 2.54
C ASN A 69 -10.71 -13.33 2.05
N ALA A 70 -11.58 -12.72 2.85
CA ALA A 70 -12.19 -11.42 2.63
C ALA A 70 -11.21 -10.29 2.98
N TYR A 71 -10.12 -10.14 2.22
CA TYR A 71 -9.12 -9.09 2.46
C TYR A 71 -9.74 -7.70 2.31
N GLY A 72 -9.55 -6.82 3.30
CA GLY A 72 -9.81 -5.39 3.16
C GLY A 72 -8.82 -4.76 2.17
N THR A 73 -9.32 -3.88 1.31
CA THR A 73 -8.55 -3.25 0.22
C THR A 73 -8.73 -1.74 0.23
N ASP A 74 -8.66 -1.06 -0.92
CA ASP A 74 -8.49 0.38 -0.94
C ASP A 74 -9.69 1.20 -0.41
N ILE A 75 -9.46 2.49 -0.12
CA ILE A 75 -10.44 3.40 0.47
C ILE A 75 -10.66 4.64 -0.41
N ALA A 76 -11.93 4.99 -0.64
CA ALA A 76 -12.33 6.29 -1.15
C ALA A 76 -13.19 7.05 -0.13
N PHE A 77 -13.31 8.37 -0.27
CA PHE A 77 -14.09 9.20 0.66
C PHE A 77 -15.03 10.16 -0.06
N ALA A 78 -16.23 10.32 0.51
CA ALA A 78 -17.16 11.39 0.14
C ALA A 78 -17.93 11.90 1.36
N ASP A 79 -17.93 13.22 1.55
CA ASP A 79 -18.48 13.98 2.67
C ASP A 79 -17.99 13.49 4.05
N ASN A 80 -18.82 12.71 4.73
CA ASN A 80 -18.56 12.12 6.03
C ASN A 80 -18.53 10.59 5.93
N HIS A 81 -18.24 10.03 4.76
CA HIS A 81 -18.22 8.60 4.53
C HIS A 81 -16.89 8.11 3.99
N ALA A 82 -16.48 6.94 4.46
CA ALA A 82 -15.40 6.15 3.88
C ALA A 82 -16.01 4.92 3.19
N PHE A 83 -15.60 4.67 1.95
CA PHE A 83 -15.98 3.53 1.14
C PHE A 83 -14.77 2.63 1.05
N VAL A 84 -14.85 1.46 1.68
CA VAL A 84 -13.70 0.56 1.85
C VAL A 84 -13.96 -0.70 1.05
N GLY A 85 -13.08 -0.97 0.08
CA GLY A 85 -13.09 -2.19 -0.70
C GLY A 85 -12.78 -3.42 0.15
N ASN A 86 -13.23 -4.56 -0.33
CA ASN A 86 -12.88 -5.86 0.22
C ASN A 86 -13.01 -6.93 -0.86
N TYR A 87 -12.21 -7.99 -0.87
CA TYR A 87 -12.33 -9.05 -1.87
C TYR A 87 -13.75 -9.64 -2.06
N ASP A 88 -14.59 -9.59 -1.02
CA ASP A 88 -15.99 -10.03 -1.04
C ASP A 88 -17.02 -8.91 -1.35
N GLY A 89 -16.60 -7.65 -1.56
CA GLY A 89 -17.47 -6.53 -1.93
C GLY A 89 -16.95 -5.18 -1.42
N PHE A 90 -17.80 -4.41 -0.73
CA PHE A 90 -17.37 -3.18 -0.06
C PHE A 90 -18.23 -2.83 1.15
N VAL A 91 -17.69 -1.97 2.02
CA VAL A 91 -18.35 -1.46 3.22
C VAL A 91 -18.38 0.07 3.19
N VAL A 92 -19.54 0.65 3.51
CA VAL A 92 -19.70 2.10 3.65
C VAL A 92 -19.73 2.43 5.13
N TYR A 93 -18.83 3.29 5.58
CA TYR A 93 -18.75 3.77 6.96
C TYR A 93 -19.15 5.24 7.05
N ASP A 94 -19.97 5.59 8.04
CA ASP A 94 -20.13 6.97 8.52
C ASP A 94 -18.95 7.29 9.45
N VAL A 95 -18.12 8.24 9.02
CA VAL A 95 -16.94 8.75 9.72
C VAL A 95 -17.12 10.18 10.22
N SER A 96 -18.35 10.70 10.25
CA SER A 96 -18.68 12.03 10.83
C SER A 96 -18.22 12.17 12.29
N ARG A 97 -18.11 11.06 13.01
CA ARG A 97 -17.55 10.96 14.35
C ARG A 97 -16.36 9.99 14.34
N PRO A 98 -15.12 10.49 14.13
CA PRO A 98 -13.94 9.64 13.95
C PRO A 98 -13.62 8.70 15.13
N ARG A 99 -14.07 9.03 16.35
CA ARG A 99 -13.93 8.15 17.53
C ARG A 99 -15.00 7.05 17.63
N ARG A 100 -16.07 7.16 16.85
CA ARG A 100 -17.18 6.21 16.84
C ARG A 100 -17.74 6.04 15.41
N PRO A 101 -16.93 5.63 14.43
CA PRO A 101 -17.44 5.34 13.09
C PRO A 101 -18.48 4.22 13.15
N LYS A 102 -19.36 4.19 12.15
CA LYS A 102 -20.42 3.18 12.07
C LYS A 102 -20.52 2.65 10.65
N ILE A 103 -20.78 1.35 10.53
CA ILE A 103 -21.17 0.77 9.25
C ILE A 103 -22.56 1.29 8.89
N VAL A 104 -22.70 1.84 7.69
CA VAL A 104 -23.95 2.30 7.09
C VAL A 104 -24.56 1.17 6.27
N SER A 105 -23.74 0.52 5.43
CA SER A 105 -24.13 -0.65 4.64
C SER A 105 -22.94 -1.54 4.34
N GLN A 106 -23.20 -2.81 4.06
CA GLN A 106 -22.23 -3.75 3.50
C GLN A 106 -22.83 -4.35 2.22
N VAL A 107 -22.10 -4.26 1.11
CA VAL A 107 -22.54 -4.79 -0.18
C VAL A 107 -21.68 -5.99 -0.52
N HIS A 108 -22.23 -7.19 -0.38
CA HIS A 108 -21.56 -8.41 -0.77
C HIS A 108 -21.57 -8.54 -2.30
N CYS A 109 -20.41 -8.39 -2.91
CA CYS A 109 -20.19 -8.48 -4.34
C CYS A 109 -18.79 -9.06 -4.62
N PRO A 110 -18.59 -10.37 -4.45
CA PRO A 110 -17.27 -10.98 -4.59
C PRO A 110 -16.70 -10.77 -5.98
N GLY A 111 -15.42 -10.41 -6.01
CA GLY A 111 -14.73 -10.02 -7.23
C GLY A 111 -13.21 -10.06 -7.13
N GLY A 112 -12.63 -10.12 -5.92
CA GLY A 112 -11.19 -9.98 -5.73
C GLY A 112 -10.71 -8.56 -6.02
N GLN A 113 -9.68 -8.11 -5.30
CA GLN A 113 -9.24 -6.72 -5.24
C GLN A 113 -10.35 -5.76 -4.79
N ASN A 114 -11.38 -5.54 -5.61
CA ASN A 114 -12.52 -4.69 -5.30
C ASN A 114 -12.07 -3.30 -4.84
N ASP A 115 -10.95 -2.83 -5.41
CA ASP A 115 -10.51 -1.45 -5.31
C ASP A 115 -11.60 -0.51 -5.80
N ILE A 116 -11.64 0.67 -5.19
CA ILE A 116 -12.85 1.49 -5.14
C ILE A 116 -12.54 2.95 -5.38
N SER A 117 -13.38 3.60 -6.18
CA SER A 117 -13.43 5.05 -6.28
C SER A 117 -14.86 5.54 -6.25
N VAL A 118 -15.07 6.80 -5.89
CA VAL A 118 -16.38 7.45 -5.84
C VAL A 118 -16.36 8.77 -6.59
N HIS A 119 -17.48 9.11 -7.22
CA HIS A 119 -17.68 10.45 -7.78
C HIS A 119 -19.13 10.89 -7.66
N GLY A 120 -19.38 11.90 -6.84
CA GLY A 120 -20.73 12.36 -6.52
C GLY A 120 -21.58 11.22 -5.95
N ASN A 121 -22.58 10.78 -6.71
CA ASN A 121 -23.49 9.69 -6.32
C ASN A 121 -23.13 8.34 -6.93
N LEU A 122 -21.96 8.20 -7.56
CA LEU A 122 -21.52 6.94 -8.15
C LEU A 122 -20.33 6.36 -7.41
N LEU A 123 -20.28 5.03 -7.35
CA LEU A 123 -19.18 4.23 -6.87
C LEU A 123 -18.77 3.25 -7.96
N PHE A 124 -17.46 3.15 -8.17
CA PHE A 124 -16.85 2.27 -9.15
C PHE A 124 -16.05 1.21 -8.40
N LEU A 125 -16.30 -0.05 -8.73
CA LEU A 125 -15.71 -1.20 -8.05
C LEU A 125 -15.00 -2.07 -9.08
N SER A 126 -13.70 -2.28 -8.87
CA SER A 126 -12.91 -3.26 -9.61
C SER A 126 -13.42 -4.68 -9.38
N THR A 127 -13.32 -5.56 -10.37
CA THR A 127 -13.52 -7.01 -10.24
C THR A 127 -12.39 -7.66 -11.03
N ASP A 128 -11.41 -8.17 -10.29
CA ASP A 128 -10.18 -8.73 -10.84
C ASP A 128 -10.29 -10.24 -11.13
N TYR A 129 -11.16 -10.95 -10.40
CA TYR A 129 -11.24 -12.41 -10.46
C TYR A 129 -12.38 -12.87 -11.37
N PRO A 130 -12.17 -13.90 -12.20
CA PRO A 130 -13.16 -14.42 -13.15
C PRO A 130 -14.45 -14.82 -12.44
N ARG A 131 -15.58 -14.27 -12.90
CA ARG A 131 -16.92 -14.57 -12.38
C ARG A 131 -17.79 -15.24 -13.44
N SER A 132 -18.76 -16.03 -13.01
CA SER A 132 -19.73 -16.68 -13.92
C SER A 132 -20.67 -15.72 -14.66
N ASN A 133 -20.86 -14.50 -14.17
CA ASN A 133 -21.60 -13.41 -14.80
C ASN A 133 -21.29 -12.08 -14.07
N ASN A 134 -21.89 -10.98 -14.53
CA ASN A 134 -21.64 -9.64 -13.99
C ASN A 134 -22.36 -9.31 -12.66
N THR A 135 -23.22 -10.20 -12.15
CA THR A 135 -23.97 -9.94 -10.92
C THR A 135 -23.13 -10.13 -9.66
N CYS A 136 -23.57 -9.54 -8.55
CA CYS A 136 -22.96 -9.76 -7.23
C CYS A 136 -23.27 -11.13 -6.63
N ALA A 137 -24.18 -11.90 -7.23
CA ALA A 137 -24.48 -13.29 -6.87
C ALA A 137 -23.70 -14.29 -7.73
N SER A 138 -22.77 -13.82 -8.58
CA SER A 138 -21.95 -14.68 -9.43
C SER A 138 -21.09 -15.64 -8.60
N GLU A 139 -20.81 -16.81 -9.16
CA GLU A 139 -19.84 -17.77 -8.66
C GLU A 139 -18.44 -17.55 -9.25
N ALA A 140 -17.40 -18.01 -8.54
CA ALA A 140 -16.03 -17.97 -9.01
C ALA A 140 -15.82 -18.85 -10.26
N ARG A 141 -14.99 -18.36 -11.18
CA ARG A 141 -14.52 -19.06 -12.38
C ARG A 141 -12.99 -18.96 -12.45
N THR A 142 -12.42 -19.51 -13.53
CA THR A 142 -10.98 -19.43 -13.80
C THR A 142 -10.74 -18.59 -15.04
N ALA A 143 -9.56 -17.97 -15.17
CA ALA A 143 -9.26 -17.10 -16.30
C ALA A 143 -9.15 -17.84 -17.65
N ALA A 144 -9.15 -19.19 -17.62
CA ALA A 144 -9.23 -20.04 -18.79
C ALA A 144 -10.67 -20.23 -19.31
N ASP A 145 -11.69 -19.84 -18.53
CA ASP A 145 -13.09 -19.87 -18.93
C ASP A 145 -13.39 -18.66 -19.84
N ALA A 146 -13.68 -18.92 -21.11
CA ALA A 146 -13.93 -17.89 -22.11
C ALA A 146 -15.22 -17.09 -21.84
N ASP A 147 -16.16 -17.66 -21.09
CA ASP A 147 -17.44 -17.06 -20.77
C ASP A 147 -17.42 -16.31 -19.42
N ALA A 148 -16.30 -16.36 -18.69
CA ALA A 148 -16.16 -15.64 -17.43
C ALA A 148 -16.19 -14.12 -17.63
N TRP A 149 -16.70 -13.40 -16.63
CA TRP A 149 -16.83 -11.96 -16.60
C TRP A 149 -15.93 -11.36 -15.52
N GLU A 150 -15.19 -10.32 -15.87
CA GLU A 150 -14.38 -9.46 -15.00
C GLU A 150 -14.45 -8.01 -15.51
N GLY A 151 -14.06 -7.04 -14.69
CA GLY A 151 -13.97 -5.63 -15.09
C GLY A 151 -14.52 -4.67 -14.05
N ILE A 152 -15.32 -3.69 -14.46
CA ILE A 152 -15.84 -2.65 -13.56
C ILE A 152 -17.32 -2.85 -13.28
N LYS A 153 -17.72 -2.71 -12.01
CA LYS A 153 -19.12 -2.55 -11.58
C LYS A 153 -19.36 -1.11 -11.15
N VAL A 154 -20.55 -0.60 -11.44
CA VAL A 154 -20.97 0.76 -11.08
C VAL A 154 -22.20 0.68 -10.18
N PHE A 155 -22.15 1.41 -9.08
CA PHE A 155 -23.23 1.53 -8.11
C PHE A 155 -23.68 2.99 -7.98
N ASP A 156 -24.99 3.21 -7.92
CA ASP A 156 -25.58 4.45 -7.43
C ASP A 156 -25.60 4.41 -5.89
N ILE A 157 -24.94 5.38 -5.28
CA ILE A 157 -24.78 5.58 -3.84
C ILE A 157 -25.47 6.87 -3.34
N SER A 158 -26.48 7.37 -4.07
CA SER A 158 -27.33 8.48 -3.63
C SER A 158 -27.96 8.18 -2.26
N ASP A 159 -28.38 6.93 -2.05
CA ASP A 159 -28.69 6.36 -0.74
C ASP A 159 -27.57 5.42 -0.31
N LYS A 160 -26.66 5.94 0.53
CA LYS A 160 -25.50 5.21 1.05
C LYS A 160 -25.88 4.02 1.94
N SER A 161 -27.13 3.93 2.41
CA SER A 161 -27.63 2.78 3.17
C SER A 161 -28.15 1.64 2.29
N ASN A 162 -28.40 1.93 1.01
CA ASN A 162 -28.88 0.97 0.03
C ASN A 162 -28.25 1.22 -1.35
N PRO A 163 -26.93 1.02 -1.52
CA PRO A 163 -26.27 1.14 -2.82
C PRO A 163 -26.94 0.27 -3.89
N ARG A 164 -27.17 0.83 -5.08
CA ARG A 164 -27.87 0.15 -6.18
C ARG A 164 -26.90 -0.15 -7.31
N TYR A 165 -26.78 -1.41 -7.69
CA TYR A 165 -26.03 -1.80 -8.89
C TYR A 165 -26.72 -1.23 -10.14
N VAL A 166 -26.01 -0.47 -10.97
CA VAL A 166 -26.57 0.19 -12.16
C VAL A 166 -25.89 -0.16 -13.48
N ALA A 167 -24.62 -0.59 -13.45
CA ALA A 167 -23.88 -0.97 -14.65
C ALA A 167 -22.77 -1.97 -14.35
N ALA A 168 -22.35 -2.67 -15.39
CA ALA A 168 -21.09 -3.40 -15.46
C ALA A 168 -20.45 -3.23 -16.82
N VAL A 169 -19.13 -3.18 -16.84
CA VAL A 169 -18.32 -3.09 -18.04
C VAL A 169 -17.29 -4.21 -18.00
N ASP A 170 -17.36 -5.11 -18.98
CA ASP A 170 -16.36 -6.17 -19.20
C ASP A 170 -15.07 -5.54 -19.75
N THR A 171 -13.91 -5.93 -19.22
CA THR A 171 -12.59 -5.46 -19.65
C THR A 171 -11.64 -6.63 -19.88
N LYS A 172 -10.66 -6.45 -20.78
CA LYS A 172 -9.59 -7.43 -20.95
C LYS A 172 -8.77 -7.54 -19.67
N CYS A 173 -8.39 -8.76 -19.31
CA CYS A 173 -7.65 -9.06 -18.08
C CYS A 173 -8.33 -8.59 -16.78
N GLY A 174 -9.65 -8.32 -16.80
CA GLY A 174 -10.38 -7.83 -15.65
C GLY A 174 -10.03 -6.42 -15.21
N SER A 175 -10.18 -6.15 -13.92
CA SER A 175 -9.76 -4.89 -13.30
C SER A 175 -9.11 -5.20 -11.96
N HIS A 176 -7.78 -5.19 -11.94
CA HIS A 176 -7.00 -5.34 -10.71
C HIS A 176 -7.19 -4.12 -9.82
N THR A 177 -6.86 -2.95 -10.36
CA THR A 177 -7.23 -1.65 -9.79
C THR A 177 -7.81 -0.75 -10.88
N HIS A 178 -8.28 0.42 -10.49
CA HIS A 178 -8.67 1.45 -11.44
C HIS A 178 -8.43 2.84 -10.86
N THR A 179 -8.22 3.80 -11.75
CA THR A 179 -8.02 5.20 -11.38
C THR A 179 -9.10 6.06 -12.00
N LEU A 180 -9.81 6.83 -11.17
CA LEU A 180 -10.80 7.78 -11.64
C LEU A 180 -10.12 9.00 -12.27
N VAL A 181 -10.56 9.39 -13.45
CA VAL A 181 -10.05 10.55 -14.18
C VAL A 181 -11.24 11.42 -14.60
N PRO A 182 -11.44 12.60 -13.98
CA PRO A 182 -12.53 13.48 -14.35
C PRO A 182 -12.40 13.97 -15.79
N ASP A 183 -13.53 14.02 -16.51
CA ASP A 183 -13.61 14.75 -17.77
C ASP A 183 -13.50 16.27 -17.52
N ARG A 184 -13.02 17.01 -18.52
CA ARG A 184 -12.92 18.47 -18.48
C ARG A 184 -14.28 19.16 -18.46
N THR A 185 -15.33 18.51 -18.99
CA THR A 185 -16.70 19.08 -19.03
C THR A 185 -17.49 18.83 -17.73
N GLY A 186 -17.08 17.82 -16.94
CA GLY A 186 -17.84 17.35 -15.78
C GLY A 186 -19.09 16.53 -16.13
N GLU A 187 -19.29 16.14 -17.39
CA GLU A 187 -20.45 15.32 -17.80
C GLU A 187 -20.22 13.81 -17.63
N SER A 188 -18.95 13.39 -17.60
CA SER A 188 -18.50 12.01 -17.50
C SER A 188 -17.26 11.90 -16.62
N VAL A 189 -16.96 10.68 -16.19
CA VAL A 189 -15.63 10.31 -15.70
C VAL A 189 -15.07 9.21 -16.57
N TYR A 190 -13.74 9.11 -16.61
CA TYR A 190 -13.03 7.97 -17.16
C TYR A 190 -12.45 7.14 -16.02
N LEU A 191 -12.36 5.83 -16.22
CA LEU A 191 -11.66 4.92 -15.32
C LEU A 191 -10.52 4.31 -16.13
N TYR A 192 -9.29 4.56 -15.69
CA TYR A 192 -8.11 3.90 -16.24
C TYR A 192 -7.96 2.58 -15.50
N VAL A 193 -8.33 1.49 -16.18
CA VAL A 193 -8.32 0.14 -15.61
C VAL A 193 -6.92 -0.44 -15.75
N SER A 194 -6.32 -0.72 -14.61
CA SER A 194 -5.02 -1.37 -14.50
C SER A 194 -5.19 -2.86 -14.34
N SER A 195 -4.53 -3.64 -15.19
CA SER A 195 -4.58 -5.11 -15.18
C SER A 195 -3.32 -5.66 -15.85
N TYR A 196 -2.93 -6.87 -15.48
CA TYR A 196 -1.66 -7.46 -15.90
C TYR A 196 -1.72 -9.00 -15.81
N SER A 197 -0.56 -9.66 -15.93
CA SER A 197 -0.43 -11.13 -15.93
C SER A 197 -1.12 -11.86 -17.10
N PRO A 198 -0.95 -11.41 -18.36
CA PRO A 198 -1.45 -12.16 -19.50
C PRO A 198 -0.86 -13.56 -19.61
N ARG A 199 -1.66 -14.49 -20.12
CA ARG A 199 -1.24 -15.87 -20.40
C ARG A 199 -1.85 -16.37 -21.71
N PRO A 200 -1.12 -17.18 -22.52
CA PRO A 200 -1.64 -17.72 -23.77
C PRO A 200 -2.95 -18.51 -23.63
N ASN A 201 -3.16 -19.15 -22.47
CA ASN A 201 -4.35 -19.94 -22.17
C ASN A 201 -5.50 -19.15 -21.52
N PHE A 202 -5.39 -17.82 -21.38
CA PHE A 202 -6.46 -16.96 -20.87
C PHE A 202 -7.14 -16.25 -22.04
N PRO A 203 -8.34 -16.69 -22.49
CA PRO A 203 -8.95 -16.19 -23.73
C PRO A 203 -9.17 -14.67 -23.76
N LYS A 204 -9.45 -14.07 -22.59
CA LYS A 204 -9.67 -12.62 -22.43
C LYS A 204 -8.42 -11.84 -21.98
N CYS A 205 -7.27 -12.50 -21.85
CA CYS A 205 -6.04 -11.92 -21.32
C CYS A 205 -4.78 -12.56 -21.93
N GLN A 206 -4.66 -12.50 -23.26
CA GLN A 206 -3.51 -13.07 -23.98
C GLN A 206 -2.35 -12.07 -24.10
N PRO A 207 -1.09 -12.54 -24.13
CA PRO A 207 0.06 -11.67 -24.35
C PRO A 207 0.21 -11.24 -25.84
N PRO A 208 0.77 -10.05 -26.11
CA PRO A 208 1.12 -9.02 -25.14
C PRO A 208 -0.15 -8.35 -24.58
N HIS A 209 -0.14 -7.97 -23.30
CA HIS A 209 -1.22 -7.14 -22.76
C HIS A 209 -0.85 -5.66 -22.92
N ASP A 210 0.19 -5.17 -22.25
CA ASP A 210 0.87 -3.87 -22.49
C ASP A 210 -0.04 -2.63 -22.63
N GLN A 211 -1.30 -2.74 -22.23
CA GLN A 211 -2.36 -1.75 -22.43
C GLN A 211 -3.10 -1.48 -21.12
N ILE A 212 -3.93 -0.44 -21.13
CA ILE A 212 -4.97 -0.22 -20.14
C ILE A 212 -6.33 -0.17 -20.83
N SER A 213 -7.39 -0.61 -20.15
CA SER A 213 -8.75 -0.37 -20.64
C SER A 213 -9.24 0.97 -20.10
N ILE A 214 -9.79 1.83 -20.96
CA ILE A 214 -10.37 3.11 -20.54
C ILE A 214 -11.88 3.00 -20.61
N VAL A 215 -12.52 3.01 -19.44
CA VAL A 215 -13.98 2.98 -19.32
C VAL A 215 -14.50 4.41 -19.17
N LYS A 216 -15.44 4.83 -20.00
CA LYS A 216 -16.13 6.11 -19.85
C LYS A 216 -17.48 5.89 -19.20
N VAL A 217 -17.78 6.65 -18.14
CA VAL A 217 -19.06 6.59 -17.44
C VAL A 217 -19.76 7.95 -17.52
N PRO A 218 -20.87 8.06 -18.28
CA PRO A 218 -21.70 9.26 -18.27
C PRO A 218 -22.41 9.42 -16.91
N LEU A 219 -22.22 10.55 -16.23
CA LEU A 219 -22.69 10.72 -14.84
C LEU A 219 -24.22 10.72 -14.70
N ARG A 220 -24.93 11.11 -15.75
CA ARG A 220 -26.41 11.13 -15.79
C ARG A 220 -27.03 9.84 -16.32
N GLN A 221 -26.24 9.00 -16.98
CA GLN A 221 -26.66 7.75 -17.64
C GLN A 221 -25.58 6.67 -17.41
N PRO A 222 -25.30 6.29 -16.16
CA PRO A 222 -24.22 5.36 -15.84
C PRO A 222 -24.41 3.98 -16.47
N GLU A 223 -25.64 3.59 -16.82
CA GLU A 223 -25.97 2.37 -17.56
C GLU A 223 -25.34 2.30 -18.96
N ARG A 224 -24.86 3.45 -19.48
CA ARG A 224 -24.16 3.55 -20.77
C ARG A 224 -22.64 3.48 -20.64
N ALA A 225 -22.13 3.13 -19.46
CA ALA A 225 -20.71 2.93 -19.25
C ALA A 225 -20.16 1.90 -20.25
N ALA A 226 -19.00 2.18 -20.85
CA ALA A 226 -18.38 1.30 -21.84
C ALA A 226 -16.88 1.53 -21.92
N VAL A 227 -16.13 0.52 -22.37
CA VAL A 227 -14.74 0.69 -22.81
C VAL A 227 -14.75 1.57 -24.07
N VAL A 228 -14.04 2.69 -24.03
CA VAL A 228 -13.92 3.64 -25.15
C VAL A 228 -12.56 3.61 -25.83
N ALA A 229 -11.53 3.15 -25.13
CA ALA A 229 -10.18 3.03 -25.66
C ALA A 229 -9.36 1.95 -24.95
N GLU A 230 -8.37 1.41 -25.65
CA GLU A 230 -7.41 0.43 -25.14
C GLU A 230 -5.99 0.80 -25.60
N PRO A 231 -5.41 1.92 -25.12
CA PRO A 231 -4.10 2.36 -25.56
C PRO A 231 -3.01 1.40 -25.07
N VAL A 232 -2.10 1.03 -25.99
CA VAL A 232 -0.86 0.32 -25.67
C VAL A 232 0.13 1.33 -25.08
N LEU A 233 0.52 1.13 -23.81
CA LEU A 233 1.44 2.00 -23.09
C LEU A 233 2.91 1.70 -23.44
N PHE A 234 3.21 0.48 -23.85
CA PHE A 234 4.57 0.00 -24.16
C PHE A 234 4.66 -0.58 -25.58
N PRO A 235 4.49 0.23 -26.64
CA PRO A 235 4.49 -0.27 -28.02
C PRO A 235 5.82 -0.92 -28.45
N ASP A 236 6.92 -0.52 -27.83
CA ASP A 236 8.26 -1.07 -28.05
C ASP A 236 8.66 -2.13 -27.01
N GLY A 237 7.72 -2.57 -26.17
CA GLY A 237 7.94 -3.49 -25.06
C GLY A 237 8.35 -2.81 -23.74
N GLY A 238 7.88 -3.40 -22.65
CA GLY A 238 8.22 -3.01 -21.27
C GLY A 238 9.54 -3.62 -20.77
N ASN A 239 9.75 -3.63 -19.46
CA ASN A 239 10.88 -4.30 -18.83
C ASN A 239 10.74 -5.82 -19.01
N PRO A 240 11.71 -6.52 -19.61
CA PRO A 240 11.65 -7.98 -19.77
C PRO A 240 11.73 -8.73 -18.42
N GLY A 241 12.07 -8.03 -17.34
CA GLY A 241 12.21 -8.61 -16.01
C GLY A 241 13.47 -9.47 -15.86
N GLN A 242 13.61 -10.02 -14.65
CA GLN A 242 14.64 -10.97 -14.28
C GLN A 242 13.97 -12.10 -13.49
N PRO A 243 13.99 -13.35 -14.00
CA PRO A 243 13.37 -14.48 -13.31
C PRO A 243 13.93 -14.69 -11.90
N GLY A 244 13.04 -15.06 -10.98
CA GLY A 244 13.37 -15.37 -9.60
C GLY A 244 12.16 -15.18 -8.70
N GLN A 245 12.34 -15.38 -7.40
CA GLN A 245 11.32 -15.16 -6.39
C GLN A 245 12.00 -14.85 -5.05
N PHE A 246 11.31 -14.14 -4.17
CA PHE A 246 11.79 -13.87 -2.82
C PHE A 246 12.16 -15.19 -2.09
N PRO A 247 13.28 -15.27 -1.35
CA PRO A 247 14.21 -14.19 -0.99
C PRO A 247 15.30 -13.90 -2.04
N ALA A 248 15.37 -14.66 -3.13
CA ALA A 248 16.28 -14.34 -4.22
C ALA A 248 15.89 -13.01 -4.88
N ARG A 249 16.86 -12.38 -5.52
CA ARG A 249 16.63 -11.19 -6.36
C ARG A 249 15.84 -11.58 -7.60
N TYR A 250 14.89 -10.74 -7.97
CA TYR A 250 14.11 -10.84 -9.20
C TYR A 250 13.60 -9.45 -9.59
N VAL A 251 13.17 -9.30 -10.84
CA VAL A 251 12.49 -8.11 -11.35
C VAL A 251 11.29 -8.61 -12.14
N THR A 252 10.12 -8.04 -11.89
CA THR A 252 8.90 -8.48 -12.56
C THR A 252 8.85 -7.91 -13.98
N GLU A 253 8.45 -8.74 -14.94
CA GLU A 253 8.21 -8.31 -16.31
C GLU A 253 7.07 -7.29 -16.34
N THR A 254 7.25 -6.22 -17.12
CA THR A 254 6.19 -5.25 -17.39
C THR A 254 5.21 -5.86 -18.37
N THR A 255 4.00 -6.15 -17.90
CA THR A 255 2.90 -6.69 -18.74
C THR A 255 1.62 -5.84 -18.64
N GLY A 256 1.71 -4.70 -17.98
CA GLY A 256 0.60 -3.82 -17.63
C GLY A 256 1.00 -2.93 -16.46
N CYS A 257 0.17 -1.93 -16.16
CA CYS A 257 0.34 -1.16 -14.94
C CYS A 257 -0.37 -1.83 -13.77
N HIS A 258 0.23 -1.78 -12.58
CA HIS A 258 -0.44 -2.19 -11.35
C HIS A 258 -1.32 -1.06 -10.86
N ASP A 259 -0.73 0.08 -10.48
CA ASP A 259 -1.47 1.32 -10.20
C ASP A 259 -1.06 2.46 -11.12
N ILE A 260 -2.04 3.31 -11.38
CA ILE A 260 -1.86 4.59 -12.05
C ILE A 260 -2.35 5.69 -11.10
N THR A 261 -1.57 6.74 -10.94
CA THR A 261 -2.01 7.94 -10.24
C THR A 261 -2.08 9.08 -11.23
N VAL A 262 -3.21 9.77 -11.28
CA VAL A 262 -3.42 10.92 -12.14
C VAL A 262 -3.36 12.22 -11.35
N TYR A 263 -2.90 13.27 -12.01
CA TYR A 263 -2.96 14.65 -11.56
C TYR A 263 -3.74 15.44 -12.63
N PRO A 264 -5.09 15.41 -12.60
CA PRO A 264 -5.92 15.89 -13.71
C PRO A 264 -5.70 17.36 -14.06
N GLU A 265 -5.46 18.22 -13.06
CA GLU A 265 -5.20 19.65 -13.24
C GLU A 265 -3.89 19.94 -14.02
N LYS A 266 -2.96 18.99 -14.04
CA LYS A 266 -1.65 19.11 -14.71
C LYS A 266 -1.56 18.25 -15.98
N ASP A 267 -2.66 17.57 -16.34
CA ASP A 267 -2.70 16.62 -17.45
C ASP A 267 -1.54 15.59 -17.41
N LEU A 268 -1.22 15.15 -16.19
CA LEU A 268 -0.11 14.25 -15.91
C LEU A 268 -0.63 12.99 -15.22
N ALA A 269 -0.04 11.84 -15.51
CA ALA A 269 -0.18 10.64 -14.70
C ALA A 269 1.17 9.97 -14.48
N ALA A 270 1.29 9.21 -13.40
CA ALA A 270 2.40 8.32 -13.12
C ALA A 270 1.87 6.89 -13.04
N GLY A 271 2.52 5.97 -13.74
CA GLY A 271 2.17 4.54 -13.71
C GLY A 271 3.29 3.75 -13.08
N ALA A 272 2.95 2.87 -12.14
CA ALA A 272 3.84 1.85 -11.62
C ALA A 272 3.47 0.53 -12.29
N CYS A 273 4.32 0.07 -13.21
CA CYS A 273 3.96 -0.95 -14.18
C CYS A 273 4.78 -2.21 -14.06
N MET A 274 4.79 -2.76 -12.84
CA MET A 274 5.46 -4.00 -12.43
C MET A 274 6.99 -3.97 -12.54
N GLY A 275 7.54 -3.67 -13.72
CA GLY A 275 8.98 -3.53 -13.97
C GLY A 275 9.41 -2.12 -14.41
N ASP A 276 8.47 -1.23 -14.71
CA ASP A 276 8.73 0.12 -15.19
C ASP A 276 7.98 1.16 -14.34
N GLY A 277 8.62 2.28 -14.03
CA GLY A 277 7.96 3.51 -13.58
C GLY A 277 7.83 4.48 -14.74
N VAL A 278 6.63 5.02 -15.00
CA VAL A 278 6.38 5.90 -16.17
C VAL A 278 5.70 7.21 -15.80
N LEU A 279 5.95 8.24 -16.60
CA LEU A 279 5.10 9.43 -16.68
C LEU A 279 4.31 9.44 -17.99
N MET A 280 3.04 9.83 -17.89
CA MET A 280 2.10 9.89 -18.99
C MET A 280 1.49 11.27 -19.14
N ASP A 281 1.38 11.72 -20.38
CA ASP A 281 0.51 12.84 -20.78
C ASP A 281 -0.91 12.29 -20.87
N ILE A 282 -1.83 12.93 -20.17
CA ILE A 282 -3.25 12.56 -20.16
C ILE A 282 -4.13 13.73 -20.63
N SER A 283 -3.58 14.70 -21.36
CA SER A 283 -4.33 15.86 -21.85
C SER A 283 -5.57 15.49 -22.66
N ASP A 284 -5.47 14.39 -23.42
CA ASP A 284 -6.57 13.59 -23.96
C ASP A 284 -6.81 12.37 -23.05
N ARG A 285 -7.98 12.32 -22.40
CA ARG A 285 -8.33 11.26 -21.44
C ARG A 285 -8.54 9.90 -22.10
N GLU A 286 -8.74 9.84 -23.42
CA GLU A 286 -8.94 8.58 -24.15
C GLU A 286 -7.64 8.10 -24.83
N ARG A 287 -6.57 8.91 -24.79
CA ARG A 287 -5.29 8.63 -25.46
C ARG A 287 -4.07 9.00 -24.60
N PRO A 288 -3.95 8.43 -23.39
CA PRO A 288 -2.76 8.62 -22.56
C PRO A 288 -1.50 8.16 -23.31
N ARG A 289 -0.40 8.89 -23.11
CA ARG A 289 0.87 8.63 -23.79
C ARG A 289 2.02 8.69 -22.81
N VAL A 290 2.77 7.60 -22.70
CA VAL A 290 4.04 7.55 -21.97
C VAL A 290 5.07 8.44 -22.67
N PHE A 291 5.70 9.37 -21.93
CA PHE A 291 6.78 10.22 -22.45
C PHE A 291 8.10 10.10 -21.68
N GLU A 292 8.09 9.53 -20.48
CA GLU A 292 9.28 9.27 -19.67
C GLU A 292 9.11 7.93 -18.95
N ARG A 293 10.22 7.18 -18.84
CA ARG A 293 10.27 5.85 -18.24
C ARG A 293 11.57 5.67 -17.47
N VAL A 294 11.48 5.07 -16.29
CA VAL A 294 12.63 4.68 -15.46
C VAL A 294 12.51 3.21 -15.06
N ARG A 295 13.68 2.63 -14.78
CA ARG A 295 13.84 1.29 -14.22
C ARG A 295 14.81 1.34 -13.07
N ASP A 296 14.61 0.44 -12.15
CA ASP A 296 15.55 0.14 -11.08
C ASP A 296 15.60 -1.38 -10.90
N ASP A 297 16.26 -2.03 -11.86
CA ASP A 297 16.46 -3.48 -11.81
C ASP A 297 17.41 -3.89 -10.68
N ARG A 298 17.96 -2.92 -9.94
CA ARG A 298 18.75 -3.14 -8.74
C ARG A 298 17.82 -3.22 -7.53
N ASN A 299 17.13 -2.19 -7.09
CA ASN A 299 16.46 -2.30 -5.79
C ASN A 299 14.98 -2.67 -5.88
N PHE A 300 14.31 -2.32 -6.98
CA PHE A 300 12.90 -2.63 -7.19
C PHE A 300 12.70 -4.04 -7.78
N ALA A 301 11.72 -4.76 -7.24
CA ALA A 301 11.27 -6.04 -7.76
C ALA A 301 9.87 -5.97 -8.39
N PHE A 302 9.00 -5.12 -7.84
CA PHE A 302 7.64 -4.93 -8.29
C PHE A 302 7.19 -3.47 -8.12
N TRP A 303 7.18 -2.71 -9.22
CA TRP A 303 6.64 -1.35 -9.27
C TRP A 303 5.12 -1.39 -9.05
N HIS A 304 4.70 -1.04 -7.85
CA HIS A 304 3.35 -1.22 -7.36
C HIS A 304 2.47 0.03 -7.53
N SER A 305 2.87 1.14 -6.92
CA SER A 305 2.11 2.38 -6.96
C SER A 305 2.98 3.63 -7.06
N ALA A 306 2.33 4.76 -7.34
CA ALA A 306 2.97 6.05 -7.55
C ALA A 306 2.18 7.15 -6.84
N THR A 307 2.86 8.12 -6.23
CA THR A 307 2.23 9.29 -5.59
C THR A 307 3.00 10.55 -5.94
N PHE A 308 2.34 11.55 -6.52
CA PHE A 308 2.94 12.86 -6.72
C PHE A 308 3.02 13.63 -5.40
N ASN A 309 4.02 14.50 -5.26
CA ASN A 309 3.90 15.58 -4.27
C ASN A 309 2.85 16.62 -4.69
N ASN A 310 2.44 17.50 -3.77
CA ASN A 310 1.35 18.45 -4.04
C ASN A 310 1.67 19.38 -5.23
N ALA A 311 2.95 19.72 -5.45
CA ALA A 311 3.34 20.57 -6.57
C ALA A 311 3.36 19.84 -7.94
N GLY A 312 3.29 18.51 -7.97
CA GLY A 312 3.50 17.71 -9.16
C GLY A 312 4.93 17.81 -9.70
N THR A 313 5.91 18.00 -8.82
CA THR A 313 7.34 18.13 -9.13
C THR A 313 8.17 16.96 -8.62
N LYS A 314 7.54 16.00 -7.94
CA LYS A 314 8.15 14.75 -7.46
C LYS A 314 7.17 13.60 -7.62
N VAL A 315 7.69 12.39 -7.76
CA VAL A 315 6.93 11.14 -7.68
C VAL A 315 7.62 10.22 -6.68
N VAL A 316 6.83 9.64 -5.80
CA VAL A 316 7.21 8.51 -4.96
C VAL A 316 6.67 7.26 -5.65
N PHE A 317 7.56 6.34 -6.05
CA PHE A 317 7.16 5.01 -6.52
C PHE A 317 7.39 4.00 -5.42
N THR A 318 6.54 2.99 -5.34
CA THR A 318 6.55 1.98 -4.28
C THR A 318 6.95 0.61 -4.85
N ASP A 319 7.92 -0.06 -4.21
CA ASP A 319 8.32 -1.44 -4.52
C ASP A 319 7.59 -2.43 -3.60
N GLU A 320 6.67 -3.22 -4.15
CA GLU A 320 5.97 -4.28 -3.40
C GLU A 320 6.71 -5.62 -3.48
N LEU A 321 7.99 -5.60 -3.07
CA LEU A 321 8.82 -6.79 -2.95
C LEU A 321 8.09 -7.94 -2.22
N GLY A 322 8.15 -9.12 -2.82
CA GLY A 322 7.50 -10.31 -2.29
C GLY A 322 5.98 -10.36 -2.47
N GLY A 323 5.41 -9.45 -3.28
CA GLY A 323 3.98 -9.44 -3.65
C GLY A 323 3.07 -9.28 -2.43
N GLY A 324 3.49 -8.43 -1.49
CA GLY A 324 2.74 -8.12 -0.28
C GLY A 324 2.67 -9.23 0.77
N GLY A 325 3.15 -10.44 0.49
CA GLY A 325 3.07 -11.60 1.41
C GLY A 325 4.35 -11.92 2.18
N ALA A 326 5.48 -11.29 1.84
CA ALA A 326 6.79 -11.61 2.41
C ALA A 326 7.17 -10.69 3.61
N PRO A 327 7.96 -11.19 4.57
CA PRO A 327 8.57 -10.37 5.62
C PRO A 327 9.75 -9.59 5.04
N THR A 328 9.53 -8.42 4.45
CA THR A 328 10.62 -7.70 3.79
C THR A 328 11.24 -6.59 4.62
N CYS A 329 10.63 -6.17 5.75
CA CYS A 329 11.25 -5.18 6.63
C CYS A 329 12.09 -5.88 7.71
N ASP A 330 13.21 -6.45 7.24
CA ASP A 330 14.24 -7.10 8.05
C ASP A 330 15.65 -6.64 7.64
N ALA A 331 16.65 -6.98 8.45
CA ALA A 331 18.04 -6.61 8.18
C ALA A 331 18.61 -7.28 6.91
N LYS A 332 18.11 -8.47 6.53
CA LYS A 332 18.58 -9.24 5.37
C LYS A 332 18.18 -8.58 4.05
N THR A 333 16.98 -8.02 4.00
CA THR A 333 16.45 -7.30 2.85
C THR A 333 17.07 -5.91 2.74
N GLY A 334 17.33 -5.27 3.88
CA GLY A 334 17.95 -3.96 3.96
C GLY A 334 16.99 -2.79 3.65
N PRO A 335 17.51 -1.55 3.67
CA PRO A 335 16.68 -0.34 3.61
C PRO A 335 16.28 0.09 2.19
N GLU A 336 16.90 -0.49 1.15
CA GLU A 336 16.70 -0.03 -0.24
C GLU A 336 15.67 -0.84 -1.03
N ARG A 337 15.35 -2.08 -0.59
CA ARG A 337 14.44 -2.98 -1.31
C ARG A 337 13.12 -3.12 -0.56
N GLY A 338 12.01 -3.32 -1.27
CA GLY A 338 10.68 -3.26 -0.65
C GLY A 338 10.42 -1.88 -0.01
N ALA A 339 10.91 -0.84 -0.68
CA ALA A 339 11.01 0.52 -0.20
C ALA A 339 10.36 1.46 -1.23
N ASP A 340 10.13 2.70 -0.82
CA ASP A 340 9.77 3.75 -1.76
C ASP A 340 11.00 4.32 -2.44
N GLY A 341 10.92 4.59 -3.74
CA GLY A 341 11.90 5.33 -4.54
C GLY A 341 11.39 6.74 -4.82
N ILE A 342 12.17 7.75 -4.45
CA ILE A 342 11.79 9.16 -4.58
C ILE A 342 12.48 9.76 -5.80
N TYR A 343 11.69 10.31 -6.71
CA TYR A 343 12.16 10.91 -7.95
C TYR A 343 11.70 12.36 -8.03
N ASP A 344 12.63 13.26 -8.37
CA ASP A 344 12.25 14.62 -8.78
C ASP A 344 11.84 14.59 -10.27
N ILE A 345 10.86 15.41 -10.64
CA ILE A 345 10.47 15.67 -12.02
C ILE A 345 11.15 16.98 -12.45
N VAL A 346 12.14 16.89 -13.33
CA VAL A 346 12.88 18.04 -13.85
C VAL A 346 12.59 18.25 -15.34
N GLY A 347 12.66 19.49 -15.83
CA GLY A 347 12.30 19.83 -17.21
C GLY A 347 10.84 20.25 -17.36
N GLN A 348 10.36 20.36 -18.60
CA GLN A 348 9.01 20.88 -18.92
C GLN A 348 8.39 20.11 -20.09
N GLY A 349 7.06 20.05 -20.13
CA GLY A 349 6.31 19.33 -21.16
C GLY A 349 6.77 17.87 -21.28
N ASP A 350 6.97 17.40 -22.50
CA ASP A 350 7.46 16.06 -22.80
C ASP A 350 8.96 15.86 -22.51
N GLN A 351 9.69 16.93 -22.20
CA GLN A 351 11.11 16.85 -21.82
C GLN A 351 11.29 16.64 -20.32
N ARG A 352 10.19 16.45 -19.57
CA ARG A 352 10.24 16.10 -18.15
C ARG A 352 10.95 14.76 -17.97
N LYS A 353 11.86 14.70 -17.00
CA LYS A 353 12.69 13.56 -16.67
C LYS A 353 12.49 13.18 -15.22
N LEU A 354 12.49 11.88 -14.93
CA LEU A 354 12.50 11.36 -13.56
C LEU A 354 13.96 11.24 -13.10
N VAL A 355 14.32 11.97 -12.04
CA VAL A 355 15.67 11.94 -11.45
C VAL A 355 15.60 11.32 -10.07
N PHE A 356 16.14 10.10 -9.94
CA PHE A 356 16.21 9.40 -8.67
C PHE A 356 16.99 10.19 -7.62
N ARG A 357 16.51 10.20 -6.37
CA ARG A 357 17.12 10.92 -5.25
C ARG A 357 17.50 10.03 -4.09
N SER A 358 16.56 9.26 -3.58
CA SER A 358 16.78 8.40 -2.41
C SER A 358 15.67 7.36 -2.27
N TYR A 359 15.87 6.43 -1.34
CA TYR A 359 14.85 5.49 -0.90
C TYR A 359 14.30 5.89 0.47
N PHE A 360 13.05 5.51 0.74
CA PHE A 360 12.47 5.53 2.07
C PHE A 360 11.93 4.14 2.43
N LYS A 361 12.32 3.66 3.62
CA LYS A 361 11.78 2.45 4.23
C LYS A 361 11.60 2.68 5.71
N ILE A 362 10.54 2.11 6.29
CA ILE A 362 10.28 2.25 7.72
C ILE A 362 11.46 1.70 8.55
N PRO A 363 11.90 2.41 9.60
CA PRO A 363 13.04 2.01 10.42
C PRO A 363 12.61 1.06 11.56
N ARG A 364 11.75 0.08 11.26
CA ARG A 364 11.21 -0.87 12.23
C ARG A 364 11.27 -2.29 11.67
N PRO A 365 11.91 -3.25 12.35
CA PRO A 365 11.88 -4.66 11.96
C PRO A 365 10.54 -5.31 12.30
N GLN A 366 10.14 -6.34 11.55
CA GLN A 366 9.03 -7.23 11.94
C GLN A 366 9.49 -8.68 12.07
N ALA A 367 8.62 -9.51 12.66
CA ALA A 367 8.82 -10.94 12.74
C ALA A 367 8.76 -11.62 11.36
N GLU A 368 9.39 -12.78 11.23
CA GLU A 368 9.36 -13.56 10.00
C GLU A 368 7.94 -14.09 9.64
N THR A 369 7.00 -14.06 10.60
CA THR A 369 5.58 -14.38 10.40
C THR A 369 4.74 -13.23 9.85
N GLU A 370 5.31 -12.02 9.82
CA GLU A 370 4.64 -10.82 9.32
C GLU A 370 4.91 -10.61 7.84
N ASN A 371 3.94 -10.05 7.12
CA ASN A 371 4.20 -9.47 5.82
C ASN A 371 4.42 -7.96 5.99
N CYS A 372 5.47 -7.43 5.39
CA CYS A 372 5.75 -6.00 5.42
C CYS A 372 6.45 -5.58 4.15
N VAL A 373 5.92 -4.55 3.52
CA VAL A 373 6.49 -3.85 2.39
C VAL A 373 5.76 -2.53 2.20
N ALA A 374 6.39 -1.57 1.54
CA ALA A 374 5.76 -0.30 1.16
C ALA A 374 4.48 -0.56 0.35
N HIS A 375 3.40 0.17 0.67
CA HIS A 375 2.13 0.07 -0.03
C HIS A 375 1.42 1.43 -0.10
N ASN A 376 0.12 1.45 -0.38
CA ASN A 376 -0.62 2.67 -0.72
C ASN A 376 -0.67 3.72 0.41
N GLY A 377 -0.53 4.98 0.01
CA GLY A 377 -0.50 6.14 0.89
C GLY A 377 -1.01 7.41 0.23
N SER A 378 -1.16 8.47 1.01
CA SER A 378 -1.64 9.77 0.54
C SER A 378 -0.88 10.92 1.17
N LEU A 379 -0.84 12.06 0.48
CA LEU A 379 -0.29 13.28 1.04
C LEU A 379 -1.12 13.77 2.23
N ILE A 380 -0.42 14.28 3.25
CA ILE A 380 -1.01 15.14 4.28
C ILE A 380 -0.88 16.58 3.78
N PRO A 381 -1.98 17.32 3.60
CA PRO A 381 -1.99 18.61 2.93
C PRO A 381 -1.40 19.73 3.81
N VAL A 382 -0.07 19.82 3.82
CA VAL A 382 0.68 20.83 4.57
C VAL A 382 1.33 21.82 3.62
N ARG A 383 1.03 23.11 3.78
CA ARG A 383 1.63 24.17 2.96
C ARG A 383 3.16 24.11 2.97
N GLY A 384 3.75 24.07 1.79
CA GLY A 384 5.21 24.14 1.60
C GLY A 384 5.99 22.91 2.10
N ARG A 385 5.31 21.81 2.41
CA ARG A 385 5.91 20.56 2.89
C ARG A 385 5.37 19.41 2.06
N ASP A 386 6.22 18.42 1.81
CA ASP A 386 5.81 17.16 1.23
C ASP A 386 5.83 16.11 2.34
N ILE A 387 4.65 15.81 2.88
CA ILE A 387 4.45 14.81 3.94
C ILE A 387 3.40 13.84 3.45
N MET A 388 3.60 12.56 3.68
CA MET A 388 2.58 11.55 3.42
C MET A 388 2.36 10.63 4.61
N VAL A 389 1.17 10.05 4.63
CA VAL A 389 0.84 8.87 5.42
C VAL A 389 0.75 7.68 4.48
N GLN A 390 1.22 6.52 4.91
CA GLN A 390 1.35 5.36 4.05
C GLN A 390 1.21 4.05 4.83
N ALA A 391 0.62 3.07 4.18
CA ALA A 391 0.52 1.70 4.67
C ALA A 391 1.77 0.87 4.37
N TRP A 392 2.11 -0.03 5.29
CA TRP A 392 3.26 -0.92 5.22
C TRP A 392 2.88 -2.37 5.58
N TYR A 393 1.65 -2.80 5.24
CA TYR A 393 1.08 -4.08 5.67
C TYR A 393 1.15 -4.25 7.19
N GLN A 394 1.68 -5.37 7.72
CA GLN A 394 1.82 -5.56 9.18
C GLN A 394 2.88 -4.62 9.79
N GLY A 395 3.72 -3.97 8.99
CA GLY A 395 4.53 -2.82 9.43
C GLY A 395 3.72 -1.56 9.77
N GLY A 396 2.40 -1.62 9.60
CA GLY A 396 1.44 -0.64 10.06
C GLY A 396 1.34 0.59 9.16
N VAL A 397 1.23 1.75 9.79
CA VAL A 397 1.08 3.06 9.17
C VAL A 397 2.28 3.92 9.52
N SER A 398 2.93 4.47 8.51
CA SER A 398 4.02 5.44 8.66
C SER A 398 3.56 6.82 8.20
N VAL A 399 3.94 7.85 8.95
CA VAL A 399 3.86 9.25 8.52
C VAL A 399 5.27 9.75 8.34
N TRP A 400 5.62 10.24 7.15
CA TRP A 400 6.98 10.61 6.81
C TRP A 400 7.04 11.88 5.95
N ASP A 401 8.16 12.59 6.08
CA ASP A 401 8.45 13.86 5.41
C ASP A 401 9.51 13.63 4.32
N PHE A 402 9.20 14.04 3.10
CA PHE A 402 10.07 13.98 1.93
C PHE A 402 10.18 15.34 1.22
N THR A 403 9.99 16.42 1.97
CA THR A 403 10.22 17.79 1.50
C THR A 403 11.63 17.94 0.93
N ASP A 404 12.62 17.32 1.57
CA ASP A 404 13.95 17.07 0.99
C ASP A 404 13.97 15.66 0.39
N SER A 405 13.89 15.57 -0.95
CA SER A 405 13.87 14.29 -1.68
C SER A 405 15.11 13.43 -1.45
N ALA A 406 16.22 14.00 -0.96
CA ALA A 406 17.46 13.27 -0.69
C ALA A 406 17.53 12.72 0.75
N ARG A 407 16.67 13.19 1.65
CA ARG A 407 16.70 12.84 3.08
C ARG A 407 15.28 12.68 3.65
N PRO A 408 14.49 11.74 3.13
CA PRO A 408 13.18 11.43 3.68
C PRO A 408 13.32 10.94 5.12
N LYS A 409 12.34 11.23 5.96
CA LYS A 409 12.38 10.85 7.37
C LYS A 409 11.00 10.52 7.91
N GLU A 410 10.91 9.41 8.62
CA GLU A 410 9.71 9.10 9.41
C GLU A 410 9.52 10.08 10.56
N ILE A 411 8.29 10.56 10.71
CA ILE A 411 7.89 11.56 11.68
C ILE A 411 6.83 11.08 12.66
N GLY A 412 6.17 9.95 12.38
CA GLY A 412 5.29 9.24 13.28
C GLY A 412 4.95 7.87 12.71
N TYR A 413 4.53 6.94 13.57
CA TYR A 413 4.05 5.63 13.15
C TYR A 413 2.99 5.09 14.09
N TRP A 414 2.20 4.15 13.59
CA TRP A 414 1.30 3.32 14.35
C TRP A 414 1.31 1.93 13.73
N GLU A 415 1.49 0.88 14.53
CA GLU A 415 1.45 -0.49 14.06
C GLU A 415 0.78 -1.40 15.08
N ARG A 416 0.46 -2.60 14.62
CA ARG A 416 -0.02 -3.71 15.42
C ARG A 416 0.94 -4.86 15.19
N GLY A 417 1.43 -5.46 16.26
CA GLY A 417 2.28 -6.64 16.16
C GLY A 417 1.61 -7.79 15.43
N PRO A 418 2.33 -8.91 15.21
CA PRO A 418 1.92 -9.97 14.31
C PRO A 418 0.51 -10.49 14.60
N LEU A 419 -0.21 -10.88 13.55
CA LEU A 419 -1.50 -11.58 13.71
C LEU A 419 -1.35 -12.92 14.45
N THR A 420 -0.19 -13.57 14.31
CA THR A 420 0.17 -14.82 14.97
C THR A 420 1.67 -15.03 14.89
N THR A 421 2.22 -15.79 15.84
CA THR A 421 3.61 -16.26 15.85
C THR A 421 3.79 -17.64 15.21
N ASP A 422 2.70 -18.30 14.81
CA ASP A 422 2.73 -19.73 14.44
C ASP A 422 2.89 -19.96 12.94
N LYS A 423 2.34 -19.05 12.11
CA LYS A 423 2.36 -19.16 10.64
C LYS A 423 2.28 -17.79 9.99
N LYS A 424 2.71 -17.69 8.73
CA LYS A 424 2.52 -16.48 7.93
C LYS A 424 1.05 -16.30 7.58
N ILE A 425 0.52 -15.11 7.85
CA ILE A 425 -0.82 -14.68 7.44
C ILE A 425 -0.69 -13.27 6.89
N THR A 426 -1.19 -13.02 5.68
CA THR A 426 -1.25 -11.68 5.11
C THR A 426 -2.21 -10.81 5.92
N GLY A 427 -1.72 -9.67 6.37
CA GLY A 427 -2.44 -8.79 7.29
C GLY A 427 -1.91 -7.36 7.29
N GLY A 428 -2.44 -6.59 8.24
CA GLY A 428 -2.03 -5.20 8.45
C GLY A 428 -2.70 -4.23 7.49
N SER A 429 -2.18 -3.02 7.44
CA SER A 429 -2.76 -1.93 6.64
C SER A 429 -2.53 -2.16 5.15
N TRP A 430 -3.61 -2.30 4.37
CA TRP A 430 -3.58 -2.30 2.90
C TRP A 430 -3.36 -0.87 2.40
N SER A 431 -4.23 0.07 2.78
CA SER A 431 -4.04 1.48 2.46
C SER A 431 -4.29 2.35 3.68
N ALA A 432 -3.55 3.46 3.77
CA ALA A 432 -3.66 4.41 4.88
C ALA A 432 -3.68 5.85 4.36
N TYR A 433 -4.82 6.52 4.53
CA TYR A 433 -5.08 7.82 3.91
C TYR A 433 -5.46 8.90 4.89
N TYR A 434 -5.03 10.13 4.61
CA TYR A 434 -5.43 11.31 5.35
C TYR A 434 -6.73 11.88 4.78
N TYR A 435 -7.76 11.97 5.61
CA TYR A 435 -9.01 12.60 5.24
C TYR A 435 -9.52 13.50 6.37
N ASN A 436 -9.65 14.79 6.07
CA ASN A 436 -10.37 15.76 6.90
C ASN A 436 -9.99 15.77 8.40
N GLY A 437 -8.68 15.69 8.68
CA GLY A 437 -8.12 15.80 10.04
C GLY A 437 -7.63 14.50 10.67
N HIS A 438 -7.90 13.37 10.04
CA HIS A 438 -7.68 12.03 10.59
C HIS A 438 -7.04 11.13 9.54
N ILE A 439 -6.41 10.05 10.00
CA ILE A 439 -5.90 8.99 9.12
C ILE A 439 -6.87 7.82 9.23
N TYR A 440 -7.23 7.24 8.09
CA TYR A 440 -8.05 6.04 8.00
C TYR A 440 -7.21 4.95 7.35
N SER A 441 -7.15 3.78 7.98
CA SER A 441 -6.43 2.63 7.46
C SER A 441 -7.37 1.45 7.24
N SER A 442 -7.36 0.90 6.03
CA SER A 442 -8.05 -0.35 5.72
C SER A 442 -7.13 -1.50 6.04
N ASP A 443 -7.39 -2.19 7.15
CA ASP A 443 -6.64 -3.38 7.53
C ASP A 443 -7.25 -4.62 6.86
N ILE A 444 -6.38 -5.42 6.25
CA ILE A 444 -6.69 -6.64 5.51
C ILE A 444 -7.54 -7.61 6.35
N GLN A 445 -7.25 -7.73 7.65
CA GLN A 445 -7.88 -8.68 8.55
C GLN A 445 -8.68 -8.00 9.66
N LYS A 446 -8.26 -6.83 10.13
CA LYS A 446 -8.80 -6.16 11.33
C LYS A 446 -9.81 -5.05 11.01
N GLY A 447 -10.16 -4.83 9.75
CA GLY A 447 -11.19 -3.88 9.34
C GLY A 447 -10.70 -2.43 9.30
N LEU A 448 -11.56 -1.47 9.64
CA LEU A 448 -11.22 -0.05 9.52
C LEU A 448 -10.60 0.50 10.81
N ASP A 449 -9.37 1.00 10.72
CA ASP A 449 -8.70 1.76 11.77
C ASP A 449 -8.83 3.27 11.53
N VAL A 450 -9.08 4.02 12.61
CA VAL A 450 -9.08 5.49 12.59
C VAL A 450 -8.01 5.99 13.55
N LEU A 451 -7.07 6.78 13.02
CA LEU A 451 -5.92 7.28 13.75
C LEU A 451 -5.94 8.82 13.81
N ASP A 452 -5.48 9.35 14.93
CA ASP A 452 -5.24 10.78 15.13
C ASP A 452 -3.74 11.06 15.08
N LEU A 453 -3.36 12.06 14.29
CA LEU A 453 -2.02 12.61 14.23
C LEU A 453 -2.02 13.99 14.92
N THR A 454 -1.28 14.09 16.02
CA THR A 454 -1.06 15.33 16.75
C THR A 454 0.40 15.73 16.66
N ASP A 455 0.76 16.37 15.55
CA ASP A 455 2.11 16.83 15.29
C ASP A 455 2.12 18.31 14.84
N PRO A 456 2.94 19.19 15.45
CA PRO A 456 3.08 20.59 15.03
C PRO A 456 3.33 20.76 13.53
N ARG A 457 4.05 19.81 12.93
CA ARG A 457 4.37 19.79 11.50
C ARG A 457 3.16 19.58 10.60
N THR A 458 2.06 19.03 11.11
CA THR A 458 0.87 18.67 10.33
C THR A 458 -0.40 19.37 10.79
N LEU A 459 -0.33 20.23 11.84
CA LEU A 459 -1.51 20.93 12.36
C LEU A 459 -2.27 21.73 11.28
N GLY A 460 -1.54 22.36 10.35
CA GLY A 460 -2.15 23.11 9.25
C GLY A 460 -3.04 22.26 8.33
N ALA A 461 -2.75 20.97 8.19
CA ALA A 461 -3.56 20.07 7.37
C ALA A 461 -4.99 19.89 7.90
N LYS A 462 -5.20 20.04 9.22
CA LYS A 462 -6.54 19.90 9.83
C LYS A 462 -7.51 21.01 9.40
N LEU A 463 -6.99 22.10 8.81
CA LEU A 463 -7.77 23.20 8.24
C LEU A 463 -8.17 22.94 6.79
N VAL A 464 -7.50 22.02 6.09
CA VAL A 464 -7.84 21.64 4.73
C VAL A 464 -8.97 20.64 4.79
N ARG A 465 -10.07 20.96 4.12
CA ARG A 465 -11.23 20.09 3.97
C ARG A 465 -11.51 19.85 2.50
N VAL A 466 -11.79 18.60 2.18
CA VAL A 466 -12.23 18.17 0.85
C VAL A 466 -13.50 17.36 1.00
N ASP A 467 -14.43 17.56 0.07
CA ASP A 467 -15.70 16.84 0.07
C ASP A 467 -15.50 15.42 -0.48
N GLU A 468 -14.66 15.25 -1.49
CA GLU A 468 -14.38 13.96 -2.11
C GLU A 468 -12.86 13.72 -2.17
N LEU A 469 -12.43 12.49 -1.92
CA LEU A 469 -11.03 12.07 -2.06
C LEU A 469 -10.95 10.65 -2.62
N ASN A 470 -10.43 10.55 -3.84
CA ASN A 470 -9.87 9.32 -4.41
C ASN A 470 -8.36 9.54 -4.51
N VAL A 471 -7.56 8.77 -3.80
CA VAL A 471 -6.15 9.13 -3.56
C VAL A 471 -5.31 9.10 -4.83
N GLN A 472 -5.58 8.16 -5.72
CA GLN A 472 -4.95 8.03 -7.02
C GLN A 472 -5.44 9.11 -8.02
N THR A 473 -6.45 9.90 -7.66
CA THR A 473 -6.92 11.09 -8.41
C THR A 473 -6.49 12.36 -7.67
N GLN A 474 -5.22 12.72 -7.77
CA GLN A 474 -4.66 13.83 -6.99
C GLN A 474 -5.12 15.20 -7.50
N GLY A 475 -5.61 16.02 -6.58
CA GLY A 475 -5.84 17.46 -6.78
C GLY A 475 -4.81 18.33 -6.07
N SER A 476 -4.74 19.62 -6.42
CA SER A 476 -3.94 20.58 -5.68
C SER A 476 -4.61 20.93 -4.35
N TYR A 477 -3.93 20.70 -3.23
CA TYR A 477 -4.36 21.26 -1.96
C TYR A 477 -4.05 22.77 -1.94
N ARG A 478 -5.08 23.61 -1.79
CA ARG A 478 -4.94 25.06 -1.57
C ARG A 478 -4.46 25.28 -0.12
N GLY A 479 -3.18 25.02 0.13
CA GLY A 479 -2.50 25.22 1.41
C GLY A 479 -1.64 26.46 1.42
#